data_AF-A0A3D2KEV2-F1
#
_entry.id   AF-A0A3D2KEV2-F1
#
_cell.length_a   1.000
_cell.length_b   1.000
_cell.length_c   1.000
_cell.angle_alpha   90.00
_cell.angle_beta   90.00
_cell.angle_gamma   90.00
#
_symmetry.space_group_name_H-M   'P 1'
#
loop_
_entity.id
_entity.type
_entity.pdbx_description
1 polymer ?
#
loop_
_entity_poly.entity_id
_entity_poly.type
_entity_poly.pdbx_seq_one_letter_code
_entity_poly.pdbx_strand_id
1 'polypeptide(L)'
;MTKQKKGFLLFVASLIPGAGELYMGFRKMGLSIMALFWGCIAMASFFSLDAIIFLLPIIWFYSFFNTHNLKSLSEEDFHSIEDKLILPVDGFVKNKEQFIKRYR
;
A
#
# COMPACT_ATOMS: atom_id res chain seq x y z
N MET A 1 3.00 -14.74 -7.55
CA MET A 1 1.99 -15.40 -6.70
C MET A 1 2.11 -14.87 -5.29
N THR A 2 1.00 -14.39 -4.75
CA THR A 2 0.84 -14.08 -3.33
C THR A 2 0.88 -15.38 -2.52
N LYS A 3 1.43 -15.34 -1.31
CA LYS A 3 1.48 -16.48 -0.39
C LYS A 3 1.14 -15.99 1.01
N GLN A 4 0.18 -16.64 1.66
CA GLN A 4 -0.15 -16.29 3.03
C GLN A 4 1.06 -16.60 3.92
N LYS A 5 1.42 -15.64 4.76
CA LYS A 5 2.52 -15.78 5.73
C LYS A 5 1.95 -15.68 7.13
N LYS A 6 2.58 -16.36 8.08
CA LYS A 6 2.22 -16.35 9.50
C LYS A 6 3.52 -16.35 10.31
N GLY A 7 3.47 -15.84 11.54
CA GLY A 7 4.59 -15.86 12.48
C GLY A 7 5.32 -14.53 12.68
N PHE A 8 6.47 -14.60 13.36
CA PHE A 8 7.20 -13.44 13.88
C PHE A 8 7.78 -12.53 12.79
N LEU A 9 8.32 -13.10 11.71
CA LEU A 9 8.87 -12.30 10.61
C LEU A 9 7.80 -11.42 9.93
N LEU A 10 6.57 -11.93 9.83
CA LEU A 10 5.45 -11.14 9.31
C LEU A 10 5.10 -9.99 10.27
N PHE A 11 5.10 -10.26 11.59
CA PHE A 11 4.89 -9.21 12.58
C PHE A 11 5.96 -8.12 12.48
N VAL A 12 7.25 -8.49 12.42
CA VAL A 12 8.34 -7.51 12.25
C VAL A 12 8.19 -6.74 10.93
N ALA A 13 7.86 -7.41 9.82
CA ALA A 13 7.60 -6.76 8.55
C ALA A 13 6.42 -5.78 8.64
N SER A 14 5.35 -6.12 9.35
CA SER A 14 4.17 -5.26 9.51
C SER A 14 4.45 -3.94 10.26
N LEU A 15 5.56 -3.84 10.99
CA LEU A 15 5.97 -2.61 11.67
C LEU A 15 6.52 -1.56 10.69
N ILE A 16 6.85 -1.96 9.47
CA ILE A 16 7.29 -1.07 8.38
C ILE A 16 6.11 -0.91 7.41
N PRO A 17 5.58 0.30 7.18
CA PRO A 17 4.45 0.53 6.28
C PRO A 17 4.68 -0.11 4.90
N GLY A 18 3.78 -0.98 4.48
CA GLY A 18 3.79 -1.68 3.19
C GLY A 18 4.66 -2.93 3.13
N ALA A 19 5.55 -3.16 4.10
CA ALA A 19 6.48 -4.29 4.06
C ALA A 19 5.81 -5.62 4.41
N GLY A 20 4.78 -5.62 5.26
CA GLY A 20 3.99 -6.82 5.57
C GLY A 20 3.24 -7.34 4.34
N GLU A 21 2.61 -6.45 3.57
CA GLU A 21 1.97 -6.74 2.29
C GLU A 21 2.98 -7.28 1.27
N LEU A 22 4.15 -6.64 1.15
CA LEU A 22 5.24 -7.11 0.29
C LEU A 22 5.75 -8.50 0.68
N TYR A 23 5.84 -8.79 1.97
CA TYR A 23 6.29 -10.08 2.48
C TYR A 23 5.32 -11.23 2.12
N MET A 24 4.02 -10.93 2.01
CA MET A 24 2.99 -11.85 1.51
C MET A 24 2.86 -11.85 -0.03
N GLY A 25 3.62 -11.00 -0.72
CA GLY A 25 3.67 -10.92 -2.18
C GLY A 25 2.69 -9.94 -2.82
N PHE A 26 1.97 -9.12 -2.04
CA PHE A 26 1.12 -8.04 -2.54
C PHE A 26 1.99 -6.81 -2.86
N ARG A 27 2.56 -6.81 -4.07
CA ARG A 27 3.57 -5.82 -4.48
C ARG A 27 2.97 -4.46 -4.73
N LYS A 28 1.85 -4.39 -5.46
CA LYS A 28 1.21 -3.10 -5.78
C LYS A 28 0.63 -2.48 -4.52
N MET A 29 -0.01 -3.29 -3.68
CA MET A 29 -0.55 -2.83 -2.41
C MET A 29 0.55 -2.29 -1.49
N GLY A 30 1.59 -3.09 -1.23
CA GLY A 30 2.67 -2.70 -0.33
C GLY A 30 3.49 -1.51 -0.83
N LEU A 31 3.84 -1.47 -2.13
CA LEU A 31 4.51 -0.30 -2.72
C LEU A 31 3.65 0.96 -2.66
N SER A 32 2.34 0.86 -2.84
CA SER A 32 1.43 2.00 -2.73
C SER A 32 1.45 2.60 -1.31
N ILE A 33 1.45 1.74 -0.28
CA ILE A 33 1.52 2.18 1.13
C ILE A 33 2.88 2.82 1.40
N MET A 34 3.98 2.18 0.98
CA MET A 34 5.33 2.74 1.14
C MET A 34 5.45 4.11 0.48
N ALA A 35 4.98 4.23 -0.77
CA ALA A 35 5.03 5.48 -1.51
C ALA A 35 4.20 6.58 -0.82
N LEU A 36 3.03 6.24 -0.26
CA LEU A 36 2.21 7.20 0.47
C LEU A 36 2.91 7.65 1.76
N PHE A 37 3.43 6.72 2.56
CA PHE A 37 4.09 7.02 3.82
C PHE A 37 5.35 7.89 3.62
N TRP A 38 6.27 7.47 2.76
CA TRP A 38 7.47 8.23 2.46
C TRP A 38 7.18 9.51 1.67
N GLY A 39 6.13 9.50 0.84
CA GLY A 39 5.64 10.69 0.14
C GLY A 39 5.18 11.78 1.11
N CYS A 40 4.44 11.42 2.16
CA CYS A 40 4.05 12.36 3.22
C CYS A 40 5.27 12.98 3.91
N ILE A 41 6.30 12.17 4.24
CA ILE A 41 7.55 12.65 4.84
C ILE A 41 8.27 13.62 3.89
N ALA A 42 8.42 13.25 2.63
CA ALA A 42 9.06 14.08 1.61
C ALA A 42 8.31 15.40 1.41
N MET A 43 6.97 15.37 1.34
CA MET A 43 6.15 16.56 1.19
C MET A 43 6.24 17.48 2.40
N ALA A 44 6.17 16.94 3.62
CA ALA A 44 6.34 17.71 4.84
C ALA A 44 7.70 18.40 4.86
N SER A 45 8.78 17.68 4.51
CA SER A 45 10.14 18.21 4.51
C SER A 45 10.41 19.24 3.40
N PHE A 46 9.97 19.00 2.17
CA PHE A 46 10.29 19.88 1.03
C PHE A 46 9.42 21.13 0.98
N PHE A 47 8.15 21.03 1.42
CA PHE A 47 7.20 22.14 1.35
C PHE A 47 6.89 22.76 2.72
N SER A 48 7.56 22.33 3.79
CA SER A 48 7.32 22.78 5.18
C SER A 48 5.85 22.63 5.59
N LEU A 49 5.23 21.52 5.20
CA LEU A 49 3.82 21.22 5.47
C LEU A 49 3.70 20.34 6.71
N ASP A 50 4.07 20.87 7.87
CA ASP A 50 4.23 20.11 9.11
C ASP A 50 2.95 19.36 9.52
N ALA A 51 1.77 19.92 9.21
CA ALA A 51 0.48 19.28 9.51
C ALA A 51 0.29 17.91 8.80
N ILE A 52 0.98 17.64 7.70
CA ILE A 52 0.90 16.35 6.99
C ILE A 52 1.48 15.21 7.83
N ILE A 53 2.36 15.49 8.79
CA ILE A 53 2.97 14.47 9.63
C ILE A 53 1.93 13.69 10.47
N PHE A 54 0.78 14.31 10.77
CA PHE A 54 -0.32 13.66 11.47
C PHE A 54 -0.99 12.53 10.66
N LEU A 55 -0.75 12.45 9.35
CA LEU A 55 -1.18 11.33 8.52
C LEU A 55 -0.30 10.09 8.70
N LEU A 56 0.96 10.23 9.13
CA LEU A 56 1.90 9.10 9.23
C LEU A 56 1.41 8.00 10.19
N PRO A 57 0.93 8.31 11.41
CA PRO A 57 0.38 7.27 12.29
C PRO A 57 -0.83 6.57 11.66
N ILE A 58 -1.70 7.29 10.96
CA ILE A 58 -2.90 6.74 10.31
C ILE A 58 -2.50 5.75 9.21
N ILE A 59 -1.55 6.13 8.34
CA ILE A 59 -1.04 5.27 7.26
C ILE A 59 -0.34 4.04 7.84
N TRP A 60 0.45 4.23 8.92
CA TRP A 60 1.14 3.14 9.60
C TRP A 60 0.16 2.13 10.20
N PHE A 61 -0.82 2.60 10.98
CA PHE A 61 -1.85 1.74 11.56
C PHE A 61 -2.65 1.01 10.49
N TYR A 62 -3.04 1.70 9.41
CA TYR A 62 -3.71 1.07 8.27
C TYR A 62 -2.89 -0.10 7.73
N SER A 63 -1.60 0.10 7.45
CA SER A 63 -0.73 -0.97 6.94
C SER A 63 -0.55 -2.11 7.94
N PHE A 64 -0.35 -1.79 9.21
CA PHE A 64 -0.18 -2.77 10.27
C PHE A 64 -1.43 -3.66 10.38
N PHE A 65 -2.62 -3.07 10.48
CA PHE A 65 -3.88 -3.82 10.59
C PHE A 65 -4.23 -4.54 9.30
N ASN A 66 -3.96 -3.95 8.13
CA ASN A 66 -4.19 -4.60 6.84
C ASN A 66 -3.34 -5.88 6.69
N THR A 67 -2.06 -5.82 7.04
CA THR A 67 -1.19 -7.00 7.07
C THR A 67 -1.75 -8.10 7.98
N HIS A 68 -2.24 -7.74 9.17
CA HIS A 68 -2.81 -8.71 10.10
C HIS A 68 -4.19 -9.23 9.67
N ASN A 69 -4.97 -8.43 8.95
CA ASN A 69 -6.22 -8.86 8.34
C ASN A 69 -5.95 -9.91 7.24
N LEU A 70 -5.00 -9.64 6.33
CA LEU A 70 -4.58 -10.59 5.29
C LEU A 70 -4.08 -11.91 5.89
N LYS A 71 -3.36 -11.84 7.03
CA LYS A 71 -2.91 -13.02 7.79
C LYS A 71 -4.08 -13.83 8.37
N SER A 72 -5.18 -13.18 8.77
CA SER A 72 -6.33 -13.84 9.41
C SER A 72 -7.35 -14.42 8.44
N LEU A 73 -7.27 -14.09 7.14
CA LEU A 73 -8.15 -14.64 6.11
C LEU A 73 -8.00 -16.16 5.99
N SER A 74 -9.05 -16.83 5.49
CA SER A 74 -8.94 -18.20 5.00
C SER A 74 -8.01 -18.25 3.79
N GLU A 75 -7.46 -19.42 3.45
CA GLU A 75 -6.60 -19.55 2.27
C GLU A 75 -7.36 -19.24 0.97
N GLU A 76 -8.64 -19.64 0.87
CA GLU A 76 -9.50 -19.29 -0.28
C GLU A 76 -9.70 -17.79 -0.40
N ASP A 77 -10.07 -17.11 0.69
CA ASP A 77 -10.25 -15.66 0.71
C ASP A 77 -8.94 -14.94 0.38
N PHE A 78 -7.82 -15.39 0.96
CA PHE A 78 -6.50 -14.81 0.73
C PHE A 78 -6.10 -14.86 -0.75
N HIS A 79 -6.36 -15.99 -1.42
CA HIS A 79 -6.08 -16.16 -2.83
C HIS A 79 -7.06 -15.39 -3.74
N SER A 80 -8.24 -15.04 -3.24
CA SER A 80 -9.20 -14.18 -3.95
C SER A 80 -8.82 -12.69 -3.94
N ILE A 81 -7.95 -12.25 -3.01
CA ILE A 81 -7.51 -10.84 -2.93
C ILE A 81 -6.64 -10.50 -4.14
N GLU A 82 -7.09 -9.54 -4.94
CA GLU A 82 -6.31 -9.01 -6.06
C GLU A 82 -5.28 -7.98 -5.58
N ASP A 83 -4.03 -8.12 -6.04
CA ASP A 83 -2.98 -7.12 -5.81
C ASP A 83 -3.24 -5.88 -6.68
N LYS A 84 -3.76 -4.82 -6.06
CA LYS A 84 -4.08 -3.52 -6.68
C LYS A 84 -3.36 -2.39 -5.97
N LEU A 85 -3.20 -1.26 -6.68
CA LEU A 85 -2.73 -0.04 -6.06
C LEU A 85 -3.83 0.48 -5.12
N ILE A 86 -3.47 0.94 -3.93
CA ILE A 86 -4.45 1.46 -2.96
C ILE A 86 -4.90 2.86 -3.36
N LEU A 87 -3.99 3.62 -3.96
CA LEU A 87 -4.32 4.91 -4.52
C LEU A 87 -5.02 4.71 -5.87
N PRO A 88 -6.07 5.51 -6.19
CA PRO A 88 -6.78 5.45 -7.46
C PRO A 88 -5.95 6.01 -8.64
N VAL A 89 -4.64 5.82 -8.65
CA VAL A 89 -3.74 6.22 -9.74
C VAL A 89 -4.08 5.46 -11.02
N ASP A 90 -4.56 4.22 -10.91
CA ASP A 90 -5.00 3.41 -12.05
C ASP A 90 -6.10 4.11 -12.87
N GLY A 91 -7.02 4.82 -12.19
CA GLY A 91 -8.07 5.62 -12.83
C GLY A 91 -7.51 6.85 -13.55
N PHE A 92 -6.55 7.55 -12.93
CA PHE A 92 -5.88 8.70 -13.54
C PHE A 92 -5.04 8.30 -14.77
N VAL A 93 -4.32 7.18 -14.71
CA VAL A 93 -3.48 6.69 -15.81
C VAL A 93 -4.35 6.22 -16.98
N LYS A 94 -5.40 5.44 -16.71
CA LYS A 94 -6.33 4.97 -17.75
C LYS A 94 -7.04 6.13 -18.45
N ASN A 95 -7.42 7.16 -17.70
CA ASN A 95 -8.01 8.38 -18.26
C ASN A 95 -7.01 9.15 -19.14
N LYS A 96 -5.74 9.25 -18.71
CA LYS A 96 -4.67 9.87 -19.50
C LYS A 96 -4.42 9.14 -20.82
N GLU A 97 -4.40 7.80 -20.82
CA GLU A 97 -4.26 7.03 -22.06
C GLU A 97 -5.45 7.18 -23.01
N GLN A 98 -6.68 7.20 -22.48
CA GLN A 98 -7.87 7.48 -23.28
C GLN A 98 -7.84 8.89 -23.87
N PHE A 99 -7.39 9.87 -23.09
CA PHE A 99 -7.21 11.24 -23.55
C PHE A 99 -6.18 11.32 -24.69
N ILE A 100 -5.02 10.70 -24.53
CA ILE A 100 -3.96 10.70 -25.57
C ILE A 100 -4.42 9.99 -26.85
N LYS A 101 -5.16 8.88 -26.75
CA LYS A 101 -5.74 8.19 -27.92
C LYS A 101 -6.83 8.98 -28.65
N ARG A 102 -7.49 9.93 -27.98
CA ARG A 102 -8.56 10.74 -28.58
C ARG A 102 -8.04 11.92 -29.41
N TYR A 103 -6.81 12.38 -29.11
CA TYR A 103 -6.17 13.52 -29.78
C TYR A 103 -4.99 13.11 -30.68
N ARG A 104 -4.84 11.81 -30.94
CA ARG A 104 -3.93 11.23 -31.93
C ARG A 104 -4.75 10.56 -33.01
#